data_AF-A0A376AF10-F1
#
_entry.id   AF-A0A376AF10-F1
#
_cell.length_a   1.000
_cell.length_b   1.000
_cell.length_c   1.000
_cell.angle_alpha   90.00
_cell.angle_beta   90.00
_cell.angle_gamma   90.00
#
_symmetry.space_group_name_H-M   'P 1'
#
loop_
_entity.id
_entity.type
_entity.pdbx_description
1 polymer ?
#
loop_
_entity_poly.entity_id
_entity_poly.type
_entity_poly.pdbx_seq_one_letter_code
_entity_poly.pdbx_strand_id
1 'polypeptide(L)' 'MAVANGVRAHHWKFGNMPPQPGLTRADVATIVAYVRELQRANGIN' A
#
# COMPACT_ATOMS: atom_id res chain seq x y z
N MET A 1 -8.10 -6.14 1.58
CA MET A 1 -6.94 -5.20 1.55
C MET A 1 -6.77 -4.70 0.13
N ALA A 2 -6.41 -3.42 -0.10
CA ALA A 2 -6.26 -2.85 -1.45
C ALA A 2 -5.31 -3.67 -2.34
N VAL A 3 -4.15 -4.08 -1.80
CA VAL A 3 -3.16 -4.91 -2.51
C VAL A 3 -3.75 -6.24 -2.98
N ALA A 4 -4.58 -6.90 -2.16
CA ALA A 4 -5.15 -8.20 -2.48
C ALA A 4 -6.33 -8.14 -3.45
N ASN A 5 -7.14 -7.07 -3.38
CA ASN A 5 -8.43 -7.02 -4.08
C ASN A 5 -8.47 -5.98 -5.21
N GLY A 6 -7.45 -5.13 -5.32
CA GLY A 6 -7.52 -3.93 -6.14
C GLY A 6 -8.49 -2.89 -5.57
N VAL A 7 -8.49 -1.70 -6.17
CA VAL A 7 -9.36 -0.58 -5.81
C VAL A 7 -9.76 0.17 -7.07
N ARG A 8 -11.05 0.54 -7.19
CA ARG A 8 -11.52 1.44 -8.25
C ARG A 8 -11.16 2.87 -7.93
N ALA A 9 -10.69 3.62 -8.94
CA ALA A 9 -10.49 5.05 -8.78
C ALA A 9 -11.82 5.77 -8.51
N HIS A 10 -11.79 6.76 -7.63
CA HIS A 10 -12.98 7.59 -7.36
C HIS A 10 -12.69 9.10 -7.38
N HIS A 11 -11.53 9.56 -6.88
CA HIS A 11 -11.15 10.99 -6.92
C HIS A 11 -9.78 11.29 -7.55
N TRP A 12 -8.97 10.26 -7.86
CA TRP A 12 -7.65 10.45 -8.47
C TRP A 12 -7.63 10.10 -9.96
N LYS A 13 -6.61 10.57 -10.67
CA LYS A 13 -6.44 10.38 -12.13
C LYS A 13 -5.54 9.19 -12.52
N PHE A 14 -5.03 8.44 -11.55
CA PHE A 14 -4.10 7.31 -11.81
C PHE A 14 -4.78 6.03 -12.31
N GLY A 15 -6.11 6.02 -12.46
CA GLY A 15 -6.87 4.83 -12.81
C GLY A 15 -7.02 3.84 -11.66
N ASN A 16 -7.58 2.68 -11.97
CA ASN A 16 -7.81 1.62 -11.00
C ASN A 16 -6.48 1.00 -10.55
N MET A 17 -6.38 0.66 -9.27
CA MET A 17 -5.30 -0.19 -8.78
C MET A 17 -5.69 -1.66 -9.00
N PRO A 18 -4.96 -2.43 -9.82
CA PRO A 18 -5.19 -3.87 -9.94
C PRO A 18 -4.70 -4.62 -8.67
N PRO A 19 -5.25 -5.81 -8.36
CA PRO A 19 -4.66 -6.71 -7.39
C PRO A 19 -3.18 -6.99 -7.70
N GLN A 20 -2.37 -7.17 -6.66
CA GLN A 20 -0.94 -7.50 -6.76
C GLN A 20 -0.72 -8.93 -6.25
N PRO A 21 -0.91 -9.96 -7.10
CA PRO A 21 -0.89 -11.36 -6.66
C PRO A 21 0.50 -11.87 -6.26
N GLY A 22 1.57 -11.15 -6.65
CA GLY A 22 2.94 -11.50 -6.27
C GLY A 22 3.31 -11.14 -4.82
N LEU A 23 2.41 -10.53 -4.06
CA LEU A 23 2.65 -10.14 -2.67
C LEU A 23 1.78 -10.95 -1.72
N THR A 24 2.43 -11.60 -0.76
CA THR A 24 1.75 -12.23 0.37
C THR A 24 1.31 -11.19 1.39
N ARG A 25 0.44 -11.59 2.33
CA ARG A 25 0.07 -10.72 3.45
C ARG A 25 1.27 -10.36 4.33
N ALA A 26 2.26 -11.25 4.45
CA ALA A 26 3.48 -11.00 5.22
C ALA A 26 4.38 -9.95 4.54
N ASP A 27 4.48 -9.99 3.21
CA ASP A 27 5.23 -8.97 2.45
C ASP A 27 4.62 -7.59 2.65
N VAL A 28 3.29 -7.49 2.53
CA VAL A 28 2.57 -6.22 2.74
C VAL A 28 2.78 -5.69 4.16
N ALA A 29 2.75 -6.56 5.17
CA ALA A 29 3.02 -6.14 6.55
C ALA A 29 4.43 -5.58 6.72
N THR A 30 5.43 -6.20 6.10
CA THR A 30 6.83 -5.75 6.14
C THR A 30 7.01 -4.40 5.44
N ILE A 31 6.39 -4.22 4.26
CA ILE A 31 6.40 -2.95 3.53
C ILE A 31 5.76 -1.83 4.35
N VAL A 32 4.59 -2.10 4.96
CA VAL A 32 3.90 -1.12 5.81
C VAL A 32 4.77 -0.73 7.00
N ALA A 33 5.41 -1.70 7.66
CA ALA A 33 6.32 -1.43 8.76
C ALA A 33 7.47 -0.50 8.32
N TYR A 34 8.13 -0.82 7.18
CA TYR A 34 9.21 0.00 6.63
C TYR A 34 8.77 1.44 6.32
N VAL A 35 7.63 1.62 5.65
CA VAL A 35 7.11 2.96 5.34
C VAL A 35 6.82 3.73 6.62
N ARG A 36 6.29 3.07 7.66
CA ARG A 36 6.00 3.71 8.96
C ARG A 36 7.27 4.09 9.72
N GLU A 37 8.31 3.26 9.67
CA GLU A 37 9.63 3.64 10.20
C GLU A 37 10.16 4.89 9.52
N LEU A 38 10.15 4.94 8.18
CA LEU A 38 10.60 6.11 7.43
C LEU A 38 9.74 7.34 7.72
N GLN A 39 8.42 7.20 7.77
CA GLN A 39 7.53 8.31 8.10
C GLN A 39 7.88 8.92 9.46
N ARG A 40 8.04 8.10 10.52
CA ARG A 40 8.44 8.58 11.84
C ARG A 40 9.82 9.25 11.84
N ALA A 41 10.79 8.66 11.14
CA ALA A 41 12.12 9.26 10.98
C ALA A 41 12.07 10.64 10.31
N ASN A 42 11.03 10.92 9.52
CA ASN A 42 10.79 12.20 8.86
C ASN A 42 9.71 13.06 9.56
N GLY A 43 9.32 12.73 10.79
CA GLY A 43 8.34 13.51 11.57
C GLY A 43 6.90 13.41 11.07
N ILE A 44 6.56 12.38 10.29
CA ILE A 44 5.21 12.11 9.77
C ILE A 44 4.57 11.04 10.66
N ASN A 45 3.48 11.38 11.37
CA ASN A 45 2.68 10.48 12.21
C ASN A 45 1.31 10.19 11.59
#